data_AF-A0A6V6YZ61-F1
#
_entry.id   AF-A0A6V6YZ61-F1
#
_cell.length_a   1.000
_cell.length_b   1.000
_cell.length_c   1.000
_cell.angle_alpha   90.00
_cell.angle_beta   90.00
_cell.angle_gamma   90.00
#
_symmetry.space_group_name_H-M   'P 1'
#
loop_
_entity.id
_entity.type
_entity.pdbx_description
1 polymer ?
#
loop_
_entity_poly.entity_id
_entity_poly.type
_entity_poly.pdbx_seq_one_letter_code
_entity_poly.pdbx_strand_id
1 'polypeptide(L)'
;MAEIYRQRWEIEVFFKFIKQNLNFSHLLSRNINGVKVVMYMTLITAILLVVYKKLNELRGYKIAKLKFAQELEVLIIKDIVEKCGGDPNKVNTILNPE
;
A
#
# COMPACT_ATOMS: atom_id res chain seq x y z
N MET A 1 17.29 21.96 22.59
CA MET A 1 17.44 22.48 21.21
C MET A 1 17.58 21.37 20.17
N ALA A 2 18.56 20.46 20.30
CA ALA A 2 18.81 19.39 19.30
C ALA A 2 17.62 18.44 19.06
N GLU A 3 16.80 18.19 20.07
CA GLU A 3 15.66 17.26 19.98
C GLU A 3 14.52 17.80 19.11
N ILE A 4 14.27 19.11 19.13
CA ILE A 4 13.28 19.78 18.27
C ILE A 4 13.71 19.67 16.80
N TYR A 5 15.00 19.83 16.51
CA TYR A 5 15.54 19.65 15.16
C TYR A 5 15.42 18.21 14.68
N ARG A 6 15.65 17.23 15.57
CA ARG A 6 15.45 15.82 15.27
C ARG A 6 13.99 15.52 14.93
N GLN A 7 13.04 16.01 15.73
CA GLN A 7 11.61 15.82 15.46
C GLN A 7 11.18 16.44 14.11
N ARG A 8 11.73 17.61 13.76
CA ARG A 8 11.47 18.25 12.47
C ARG A 8 11.99 17.43 11.28
N TRP A 9 13.15 16.79 11.43
CA TRP A 9 13.69 15.91 10.41
C TRP A 9 12.84 14.65 10.23
N GLU A 10 12.41 14.03 11.32
CA GLU A 10 11.59 12.81 11.29
C GLU A 10 10.26 13.04 10.55
N ILE A 11 9.59 14.18 10.79
CA ILE A 11 8.34 14.51 10.09
C ILE A 11 8.57 14.81 8.60
N GLU A 12 9.70 15.42 8.23
CA GLU A 12 10.08 15.63 6.83
C GLU A 12 10.34 14.29 6.11
N VAL A 13 11.06 13.36 6.75
CA VAL A 13 11.27 12.00 6.23
C VAL A 13 9.95 11.26 6.07
N PHE A 14 9.03 11.39 7.04
CA PHE A 14 7.70 10.82 6.96
C PHE A 14 6.90 11.37 5.76
N PHE A 15 6.83 12.69 5.59
CA PHE A 15 6.13 13.27 4.44
C PHE A 15 6.78 12.94 3.10
N LYS A 16 8.12 12.82 3.06
CA LYS A 16 8.85 12.34 1.88
C LYS A 16 8.45 10.91 1.54
N PHE A 17 8.37 10.03 2.54
CA PHE A 17 7.92 8.65 2.36
C PHE A 17 6.51 8.58 1.78
N ILE A 18 5.55 9.32 2.36
CA ILE A 18 4.15 9.34 1.90
C ILE A 18 4.06 9.81 0.44
N LYS A 19 4.72 10.92 0.10
CA LYS A 19 4.68 11.47 -1.26
C LYS A 19 5.31 10.52 -2.29
N GLN A 20 6.43 9.88 -1.95
CA GLN A 20 7.15 9.00 -2.87
C GLN A 20 6.48 7.63 -3.08
N ASN A 21 5.90 7.05 -2.03
CA ASN A 21 5.40 5.67 -2.10
C ASN A 21 3.89 5.59 -2.35
N LEU A 22 3.12 6.62 -1.99
CA LEU A 22 1.65 6.59 -2.02
C LEU A 22 1.03 7.55 -3.04
N ASN A 23 1.82 8.21 -3.89
CA ASN A 23 1.32 9.11 -4.94
C ASN A 23 0.30 10.15 -4.44
N PHE A 24 0.49 10.69 -3.22
CA PHE A 24 -0.37 11.70 -2.60
C PHE A 24 -0.30 13.09 -3.30
N SER A 25 0.18 13.15 -4.55
CA SER A 25 0.49 14.38 -5.27
C SER A 25 -0.77 15.14 -5.73
N HIS A 26 -1.88 14.43 -5.93
CA HIS A 26 -3.15 15.04 -6.34
C HIS A 26 -4.26 14.64 -5.37
N LEU A 27 -4.83 15.64 -4.70
CA LEU A 27 -6.00 15.44 -3.85
C LEU A 27 -7.18 15.02 -4.73
N LEU A 28 -7.77 13.87 -4.41
CA LEU A 28 -8.93 13.31 -5.14
C LEU A 28 -10.22 14.11 -4.91
N SER A 29 -10.25 15.01 -3.92
CA SER A 29 -11.42 15.81 -3.58
C SER A 29 -11.03 17.21 -3.10
N ARG A 30 -11.87 18.20 -3.41
CA ARG A 30 -11.73 19.59 -2.94
C ARG A 30 -12.56 19.90 -1.68
N ASN A 31 -13.36 18.94 -1.21
CA ASN A 31 -14.13 19.07 0.04
C ASN A 31 -13.25 18.69 1.24
N ILE A 32 -13.32 19.45 2.34
CA ILE A 32 -12.63 19.18 3.60
C ILE A 32 -12.83 17.73 4.09
N ASN A 33 -14.04 17.19 3.94
CA ASN A 33 -14.33 15.81 4.34
C ASN A 33 -13.68 14.80 3.40
N GLY A 34 -13.68 15.07 2.10
CA GLY A 34 -12.99 14.24 1.11
C GLY A 34 -11.48 14.22 1.35
N VAL A 35 -10.87 15.37 1.68
CA VAL A 35 -9.45 15.46 2.05
C VAL A 35 -9.15 14.65 3.30
N LYS A 36 -10.00 14.74 4.35
CA LYS A 36 -9.84 13.95 5.58
C LYS A 36 -9.87 12.44 5.30
N VAL A 37 -10.85 11.97 4.52
CA VAL A 37 -10.96 10.55 4.16
C VAL A 37 -9.73 10.08 3.38
N VAL A 38 -9.31 10.82 2.36
CA VAL A 38 -8.11 10.48 1.57
C VAL A 38 -6.86 10.46 2.46
N MET A 39 -6.74 11.37 3.41
CA MET A 39 -5.64 11.38 4.39
C MET A 39 -5.66 10.12 5.26
N TYR A 40 -6.80 9.77 5.87
CA TYR A 40 -6.90 8.55 6.69
C TYR A 40 -6.62 7.29 5.88
N MET A 41 -7.16 7.17 4.67
CA MET A 41 -6.90 6.04 3.76
C MET A 41 -5.41 5.94 3.40
N THR A 42 -4.74 7.07 3.16
CA THR A 42 -3.31 7.12 2.86
C THR A 42 -2.48 6.64 4.06
N LEU A 43 -2.83 7.07 5.27
CA LEU A 43 -2.15 6.65 6.50
C LEU A 43 -2.34 5.16 6.77
N ILE A 44 -3.54 4.62 6.58
CA ILE A 44 -3.81 3.18 6.72
C ILE A 44 -2.97 2.39 5.70
N THR A 45 -2.96 2.82 4.44
CA THR A 45 -2.16 2.18 3.39
C THR A 45 -0.66 2.22 3.70
N ALA A 46 -0.17 3.33 4.26
CA ALA A 46 1.22 3.48 4.70
C ALA A 46 1.59 2.42 5.75
N ILE A 47 0.74 2.24 6.76
CA ILE A 47 0.95 1.26 7.84
C ILE A 47 0.95 -0.16 7.27
N LEU A 48 -0.03 -0.49 6.43
CA LEU A 48 -0.11 -1.81 5.78
C LEU A 48 1.14 -2.12 4.97
N LEU A 49 1.64 -1.16 4.19
CA LEU A 49 2.85 -1.34 3.39
C LEU A 49 4.10 -1.56 4.26
N VAL A 50 4.22 -0.84 5.38
CA VAL A 50 5.33 -1.01 6.34
C VAL A 50 5.26 -2.40 7.01
N VAL A 51 4.07 -2.82 7.43
CA VAL A 51 3.86 -4.16 8.02
C VAL A 51 4.17 -5.25 7.01
N TYR A 52 3.64 -5.16 5.79
CA TYR A 52 3.91 -6.13 4.72
C TYR A 52 5.40 -6.24 4.40
N LYS A 53 6.09 -5.10 4.28
CA LYS A 53 7.54 -5.04 4.07
C LYS A 53 8.30 -5.75 5.21
N LYS A 54 7.88 -5.57 6.46
CA LYS A 54 8.50 -6.18 7.64
C LYS A 54 8.28 -7.69 7.68
N LEU A 55 7.06 -8.15 7.40
CA LEU A 55 6.71 -9.58 7.42
C LEU A 55 7.39 -10.37 6.31
N ASN A 56 7.60 -9.76 5.14
CA ASN A 56 8.26 -10.39 3.99
C ASN A 56 9.77 -10.10 3.92
N GLU A 57 10.34 -9.50 4.97
CA GLU A 57 11.78 -9.18 5.08
C GLU A 57 12.34 -8.39 3.88
N LEU A 58 11.52 -7.53 3.28
CA LEU A 58 11.88 -6.79 2.08
C LEU A 58 12.71 -5.54 2.41
N ARG A 59 13.82 -5.36 1.69
CA ARG A 59 14.71 -4.20 1.88
C ARG A 59 14.10 -2.88 1.39
N GLY A 60 13.39 -2.90 0.27
CA GLY A 60 12.88 -1.70 -0.40
C GLY A 60 11.36 -1.62 -0.52
N TYR A 61 10.82 -0.40 -0.52
CA TYR A 61 9.37 -0.17 -0.65
C TYR A 61 8.83 -0.40 -2.07
N LYS A 62 9.66 -0.24 -3.11
CA LYS A 62 9.23 -0.47 -4.50
C LYS A 62 8.77 -1.91 -4.74
N ILE A 63 9.59 -2.88 -4.33
CA ILE A 63 9.28 -4.31 -4.46
C ILE A 63 8.13 -4.69 -3.52
N ALA A 64 8.13 -4.18 -2.29
CA ALA A 64 7.05 -4.42 -1.33
C ALA A 64 5.69 -3.97 -1.87
N LYS A 65 5.62 -2.76 -2.46
CA LYS A 65 4.39 -2.23 -3.05
C LYS A 65 3.91 -3.07 -4.23
N LEU A 66 4.83 -3.47 -5.10
CA LEU A 66 4.51 -4.29 -6.27
C LEU A 66 3.93 -5.65 -5.83
N LYS A 67 4.65 -6.37 -4.96
CA LYS A 67 4.20 -7.69 -4.49
C LYS A 67 2.90 -7.60 -3.71
N PHE A 68 2.75 -6.60 -2.83
CA PHE A 68 1.50 -6.37 -2.10
C PHE A 68 0.31 -6.17 -3.05
N ALA A 69 0.47 -5.38 -4.11
CA ALA A 69 -0.59 -5.17 -5.10
C ALA A 69 -0.91 -6.45 -5.89
N GLN A 70 0.11 -7.19 -6.31
CA GLN A 70 -0.06 -8.46 -7.05
C GLN A 70 -0.77 -9.52 -6.20
N GLU A 71 -0.36 -9.70 -4.95
CA GLU A 71 -1.01 -10.65 -4.03
C GLU A 71 -2.46 -10.27 -3.76
N LEU A 72 -2.73 -8.97 -3.57
CA LEU A 72 -4.09 -8.48 -3.39
C LEU A 72 -4.96 -8.74 -4.64
N GLU A 73 -4.42 -8.51 -5.83
CA GLU A 73 -5.11 -8.79 -7.10
C GLU A 73 -5.43 -10.28 -7.25
N VAL A 74 -4.47 -11.16 -6.95
CA VAL A 74 -4.69 -12.62 -6.95
C VAL A 74 -5.81 -13.01 -5.97
N LEU A 75 -5.84 -12.43 -4.77
CA LEU A 75 -6.89 -12.68 -3.78
C LEU A 75 -8.27 -12.23 -4.28
N ILE A 76 -8.36 -11.05 -4.89
CA ILE A 76 -9.60 -10.52 -5.47
C ILE A 76 -10.08 -11.42 -6.61
N ILE A 77 -9.19 -11.86 -7.50
CA ILE A 77 -9.53 -12.75 -8.61
C ILE A 77 -10.06 -14.09 -8.08
N LYS A 78 -9.43 -14.65 -7.04
CA LYS A 78 -9.91 -15.89 -6.39
C LYS A 78 -11.34 -15.74 -5.85
N ASP A 79 -11.62 -14.64 -5.14
CA ASP A 79 -12.97 -14.35 -4.62
C ASP A 79 -14.00 -14.22 -5.75
N ILE A 80 -13.63 -13.58 -6.86
CA ILE A 80 -14.50 -13.46 -8.05
C ILE A 80 -14.77 -14.83 -8.67
N VAL A 81 -13.73 -15.65 -8.86
CA VAL A 81 -13.86 -16.99 -9.45
C VAL A 81 -14.76 -17.88 -8.59
N GLU A 82 -14.59 -17.83 -7.27
CA GLU A 82 -15.42 -18.56 -6.32
C GLU A 82 -16.90 -18.14 -6.42
N LYS A 83 -17.17 -16.83 -6.46
CA LYS A 83 -18.53 -16.29 -6.63
C LYS A 83 -19.18 -16.67 -7.96
N CYS A 84 -18.38 -16.86 -9.00
CA CYS A 84 -18.83 -17.33 -10.32
C CYS A 84 -18.97 -18.86 -10.41
N GLY A 85 -18.69 -19.62 -9.35
CA GLY A 85 -18.76 -21.09 -9.33
C GLY A 85 -17.59 -21.80 -10.02
N GLY A 86 -16.49 -21.08 -10.28
CA GLY A 86 -15.24 -21.65 -10.79
C GLY A 86 -14.33 -22.15 -9.66
N ASP A 87 -13.23 -22.82 -10.02
CA ASP A 87 -12.22 -23.29 -9.07
C ASP A 87 -11.11 -22.22 -8.86
N PRO A 88 -11.01 -21.60 -7.67
CA PRO A 88 -10.02 -20.55 -7.40
C PRO A 88 -8.57 -21.03 -7.44
N ASN A 89 -8.32 -22.34 -7.31
CA ASN A 89 -6.96 -22.88 -7.26
C ASN A 89 -6.25 -22.77 -8.62
N LYS A 90 -7.01 -22.76 -9.71
CA LYS A 90 -6.49 -22.63 -11.08
C LYS A 90 -5.91 -21.24 -11.38
N VAL A 91 -6.27 -20.23 -10.58
CA VAL A 91 -5.76 -18.86 -10.75
C VAL A 91 -4.25 -18.81 -10.56
N ASN A 92 -3.71 -19.54 -9.58
CA ASN A 92 -2.27 -19.58 -9.31
C ASN A 92 -1.49 -20.16 -10.49
N THR A 93 -2.05 -21.18 -11.15
CA THR A 93 -1.43 -21.88 -12.30
C THR A 93 -1.30 -20.98 -13.53
N ILE A 94 -2.20 -20.01 -13.69
CA ILE A 94 -2.20 -19.07 -14.83
C ILE A 94 -1.27 -17.89 -14.58
N LEU A 95 -1.22 -17.39 -13.34
CA LEU A 95 -0.46 -16.18 -12.99
C LEU A 95 1.01 -16.44 -12.67
N ASN A 96 1.36 -17.65 -12.20
CA ASN A 96 2.74 -18.12 -12.04
C ASN A 96 2.91 -19.46 -12.80
N PRO A 97 3.02 -19.44 -14.14
CA PRO A 97 3.48 -20.61 -14.86
C PRO A 97 4.94 -20.87 -14.45
N GLU A 98 5.26 -22.13 -14.12
CA GLU A 98 6.64 -22.56 -13.84
C GLU A 98 7.62 -22.22 -14.98
#